data_AF-A0A5E4PZ54-F1
#
_entry.id   AF-A0A5E4PZ54-F1
#
_cell.length_a   1.000
_cell.length_b   1.000
_cell.length_c   1.000
_cell.angle_alpha   90.00
_cell.angle_beta   90.00
_cell.angle_gamma   90.00
#
_symmetry.space_group_name_H-M   'P 1'
#
loop_
_entity.id
_entity.type
_entity.pdbx_description
1 polymer ?
#
loop_
_entity_poly.entity_id
_entity_poly.type
_entity_poly.pdbx_seq_one_letter_code
_entity_poly.pdbx_strand_id
1 'polypeptide(L)'
;MVISFVIAGIVTAIYLLGYVDELLYWSGRRMRLEEFLRGDLAKERLPTTWVSPHQLVYQADDGGLLALDTINNTLSVLVTNHTLRQLNVRGYKCSPNLRYVLFQHNIKEVYRRTFTAHYTVYDGQRNWEWQHAAWLGPEGALLLAADNERR
;
A
#
# COMPACT_ATOMS: atom_id res chain seq x y z
N MET A 1 48.50 10.18 45.07
CA MET A 1 47.95 8.84 44.76
C MET A 1 46.50 8.86 44.28
N VAL A 2 45.62 9.71 44.83
CA VAL A 2 44.19 9.73 44.45
C VAL A 2 43.93 10.15 43.00
N ILE A 3 44.67 11.16 42.51
CA ILE A 3 44.48 11.70 41.15
C ILE A 3 44.76 10.65 40.07
N SER A 4 45.75 9.77 40.29
CA SER A 4 46.09 8.69 39.36
C SER A 4 44.99 7.65 39.23
N PHE A 5 44.27 7.35 40.32
CA PHE A 5 43.11 6.45 40.28
C PHE A 5 41.95 7.03 39.49
N VAL A 6 41.70 8.34 39.64
CA VAL A 6 40.62 9.02 38.90
C VAL A 6 40.93 9.02 37.41
N ILE A 7 42.17 9.34 37.01
CA ILE A 7 42.57 9.35 35.59
C ILE A 7 42.48 7.94 35.00
N ALA A 8 42.97 6.92 35.71
CA ALA A 8 42.87 5.52 35.27
C ALA A 8 41.39 5.10 35.08
N GLY A 9 40.51 5.44 36.02
CA GLY A 9 39.08 5.16 35.92
C GLY A 9 38.41 5.82 34.72
N ILE A 10 38.74 7.08 34.43
CA ILE A 10 38.22 7.79 33.26
C ILE A 10 38.69 7.12 31.96
N VAL A 11 39.98 6.79 31.85
CA VAL A 11 40.53 6.13 30.65
C VAL A 11 39.90 4.75 30.44
N THR A 12 39.75 3.96 31.50
CA THR A 12 39.10 2.64 31.43
C THR A 12 37.64 2.75 31.03
N ALA A 13 36.90 3.75 31.55
CA ALA A 13 35.51 3.98 31.18
C ALA A 13 35.36 4.39 29.70
N ILE A 14 36.22 5.29 29.21
CA ILE A 14 36.22 5.68 27.79
C ILE A 14 36.55 4.48 26.90
N TYR A 15 37.52 3.66 27.29
CA TYR A 15 37.92 2.48 26.53
C TYR A 15 36.79 1.43 26.46
N LEU A 16 36.12 1.15 27.58
CA LEU A 16 35.00 0.22 27.64
C LEU A 16 33.78 0.73 26.85
N LEU A 17 33.44 2.01 26.99
CA LEU A 17 32.28 2.61 26.32
C LEU A 17 32.50 2.72 24.81
N GLY A 18 33.68 3.20 24.38
CA GLY A 18 34.03 3.31 22.96
C GLY A 18 34.07 1.94 22.25
N TYR A 19 34.57 0.90 22.93
CA TYR A 19 34.62 -0.46 22.37
C TYR A 19 33.22 -1.07 22.17
N VAL A 20 32.30 -0.85 23.11
CA VAL A 20 30.91 -1.33 23.00
C VAL A 20 30.16 -0.60 21.89
N ASP A 21 30.36 0.72 21.75
CA ASP A 21 29.71 1.51 20.70
C ASP A 21 30.18 1.09 19.30
N GLU A 22 31.47 0.81 19.09
CA GLU A 22 31.98 0.35 17.80
C GLU A 22 31.42 -1.02 17.37
N LEU A 23 31.23 -1.93 18.33
CA LEU A 23 30.63 -3.25 18.08
C LEU A 23 29.13 -3.17 17.76
N LEU A 24 28.39 -2.29 18.42
CA LEU A 24 26.94 -2.12 18.21
C LEU A 24 26.63 -1.37 16.91
N TYR A 25 27.42 -0.35 16.56
CA TYR A 25 27.18 0.48 15.36
C TYR A 25 27.38 -0.30 14.04
N TRP A 26 28.15 -1.40 14.07
CA TRP A 26 28.47 -2.22 12.89
C TRP A 26 27.69 -3.54 12.81
N SER A 27 26.87 -3.86 13.81
CA SER A 27 26.04 -5.08 13.82
C SER A 27 24.79 -4.99 12.92
N GLY A 28 24.51 -3.81 12.34
CA GLY A 28 23.46 -3.65 11.34
C GLY A 28 23.90 -4.20 9.98
N ARG A 29 23.18 -5.20 9.45
CA ARG A 29 23.34 -5.65 8.06
C ARG A 29 23.19 -4.46 7.11
N ARG A 30 24.24 -4.14 6.36
CA ARG A 30 24.20 -3.08 5.34
C ARG A 30 23.21 -3.47 4.23
N MET A 31 22.35 -2.53 3.84
CA MET A 31 21.42 -2.72 2.73
C MET A 31 22.18 -3.12 1.47
N ARG A 32 21.77 -4.22 0.83
CA ARG A 32 22.40 -4.69 -0.41
C ARG A 32 21.62 -4.18 -1.62
N LEU A 33 22.32 -3.87 -2.71
CA LEU A 33 21.70 -3.50 -3.98
C LEU A 33 20.75 -4.60 -4.48
N GLU A 34 21.08 -5.87 -4.26
CA GLU A 34 20.24 -7.01 -4.60
C GLU A 34 18.89 -7.00 -3.88
N GLU A 35 18.84 -6.54 -2.63
CA GLU A 35 17.60 -6.42 -1.85
C GLU A 35 16.73 -5.27 -2.36
N PHE A 36 17.38 -4.18 -2.79
CA PHE A 36 16.70 -3.05 -3.43
C PHE A 36 16.11 -3.43 -4.80
N LEU A 37 16.90 -4.10 -5.64
CA LEU A 37 16.47 -4.55 -6.97
C LEU A 37 15.36 -5.60 -6.90
N ARG A 38 15.35 -6.44 -5.85
CA ARG A 38 14.28 -7.41 -5.61
C ARG A 38 12.95 -6.76 -5.22
N GLY A 39 12.98 -5.49 -4.79
CA GLY A 39 11.77 -4.78 -4.37
C GLY A 39 11.19 -5.24 -3.02
N ASP A 40 11.89 -6.12 -2.30
CA ASP A 40 11.46 -6.62 -0.97
C ASP A 40 11.38 -5.50 0.08
N LEU A 41 12.06 -4.37 -0.16
CA LEU A 41 12.12 -3.22 0.74
C LEU A 41 10.89 -2.30 0.62
N ALA A 42 10.22 -2.27 -0.52
CA ALA A 42 9.08 -1.40 -0.76
C ALA A 42 7.90 -2.26 -1.20
N LYS A 43 7.13 -2.77 -0.22
CA LYS A 43 5.83 -3.35 -0.51
C LYS A 43 5.01 -2.30 -1.24
N GLU A 44 4.61 -2.62 -2.46
CA GLU A 44 3.78 -1.76 -3.27
C GLU A 44 2.43 -1.60 -2.57
N ARG A 45 2.25 -0.43 -1.96
CA ARG A 45 1.00 -0.07 -1.29
C ARG A 45 0.10 0.63 -2.28
N LEU A 46 -1.19 0.33 -2.19
CA LEU A 46 -2.20 1.04 -2.93
C LEU A 46 -2.23 2.52 -2.49
N PRO A 47 -2.47 3.45 -3.41
CA PRO A 47 -2.52 4.87 -3.09
C PRO A 47 -3.66 5.14 -2.09
N THR A 48 -3.42 5.98 -1.09
CA THR A 48 -4.48 6.45 -0.21
C THR A 48 -5.28 7.53 -0.92
N THR A 49 -6.61 7.52 -0.78
CA THR A 49 -7.48 8.46 -1.51
C THR A 49 -8.62 8.95 -0.62
N TRP A 50 -8.84 10.25 -0.64
CA TRP A 50 -10.01 10.88 -0.04
C TRP A 50 -11.19 10.79 -1.00
N VAL A 51 -12.27 10.18 -0.55
CA VAL A 51 -13.52 10.07 -1.33
C VAL A 51 -14.44 11.24 -1.03
N SER A 52 -14.42 11.70 0.23
CA SER A 52 -15.21 12.81 0.75
C SER A 52 -14.38 13.50 1.86
N PRO A 53 -14.66 14.76 2.26
CA PRO A 53 -13.95 15.41 3.38
C PRO A 53 -13.98 14.62 4.70
N HIS A 54 -14.91 13.68 4.80
CA HIS A 54 -15.13 12.85 5.98
C HIS A 54 -14.80 11.37 5.76
N GLN A 55 -14.38 10.98 4.55
CA GLN A 55 -14.15 9.58 4.21
C GLN A 55 -12.78 9.39 3.56
N LEU A 56 -11.92 8.67 4.27
CA LEU A 56 -10.57 8.32 3.83
C LEU A 56 -10.53 6.84 3.49
N VAL A 57 -10.06 6.50 2.30
CA VAL A 57 -9.80 5.12 1.90
C VAL A 57 -8.30 4.86 1.90
N TYR A 58 -7.88 3.79 2.57
CA TYR A 58 -6.49 3.42 2.68
C TYR A 58 -6.32 1.90 2.75
N GLN A 59 -5.12 1.43 2.41
CA GLN A 59 -4.75 0.04 2.58
C GLN A 59 -4.27 -0.19 4.01
N ALA A 60 -4.90 -1.13 4.72
CA ALA A 60 -4.47 -1.50 6.06
C ALA A 60 -3.22 -2.38 6.06
N ASP A 61 -2.66 -2.56 7.25
CA ASP A 61 -1.48 -3.41 7.47
C ASP A 61 -1.75 -4.90 7.18
N ASP A 62 -3.01 -5.31 7.28
CA ASP A 62 -3.47 -6.64 6.87
C ASP A 62 -3.50 -6.82 5.34
N GLY A 63 -3.29 -5.74 4.57
CA GLY A 63 -3.32 -5.70 3.12
C GLY A 63 -4.72 -5.49 2.52
N GLY A 64 -5.76 -5.38 3.35
CA GLY A 64 -7.13 -5.09 2.94
C GLY A 64 -7.35 -3.60 2.64
N LEU A 65 -8.47 -3.29 2.00
CA LEU A 65 -8.91 -1.92 1.72
C LEU A 65 -9.97 -1.51 2.75
N LEU A 66 -9.66 -0.48 3.53
CA LEU A 66 -10.54 0.09 4.55
C LEU A 66 -11.00 1.48 4.14
N ALA A 67 -12.24 1.82 4.49
CA ALA A 67 -12.68 3.21 4.56
C ALA A 67 -12.84 3.61 6.02
N LEU A 68 -12.21 4.71 6.36
CA LEU A 68 -12.34 5.41 7.63
C LEU A 68 -13.32 6.56 7.44
N ASP A 69 -14.41 6.54 8.19
CA ASP A 69 -15.25 7.71 8.42
C ASP A 69 -14.65 8.53 9.57
N THR A 70 -14.24 9.77 9.29
CA THR A 70 -13.60 10.65 10.27
C THR A 70 -14.59 11.31 11.21
N ILE A 71 -15.90 11.29 10.92
CA ILE A 71 -16.94 11.85 11.81
C ILE A 71 -17.24 10.87 12.94
N ASN A 72 -17.52 9.62 12.59
CA ASN A 72 -17.92 8.59 13.53
C ASN A 72 -16.74 7.75 14.04
N ASN A 73 -15.54 7.97 13.48
CA ASN A 73 -14.35 7.16 13.69
C ASN A 73 -14.59 5.66 13.42
N THR A 74 -15.49 5.36 12.47
CA THR A 74 -15.87 4.00 12.12
C THR A 74 -15.03 3.52 10.95
N LEU A 75 -14.47 2.31 11.09
CA LEU A 75 -13.76 1.61 10.03
C LEU A 75 -14.70 0.60 9.38
N SER A 76 -14.88 0.73 8.07
CA SER A 76 -15.58 -0.26 7.26
C SER A 76 -14.60 -0.98 6.34
N VAL A 77 -14.63 -2.32 6.35
CA VAL A 77 -13.88 -3.14 5.40
C VAL A 77 -14.59 -3.09 4.05
N LEU A 78 -13.95 -2.49 3.05
CA LEU A 78 -14.48 -2.48 1.69
C LEU A 78 -14.13 -3.79 1.00
N VAL A 79 -12.85 -4.15 1.03
CA VAL A 79 -12.34 -5.31 0.29
C VAL A 79 -11.26 -6.02 1.09
N THR A 80 -11.35 -7.35 1.15
CA THR A 80 -10.38 -8.18 1.87
C THR A 80 -9.06 -8.33 1.12
N ASN A 81 -7.96 -8.60 1.84
CA ASN A 81 -6.65 -8.85 1.25
C ASN A 81 -6.67 -9.99 0.20
N HIS A 82 -7.46 -11.05 0.46
CA HIS A 82 -7.59 -12.18 -0.47
C HIS A 82 -8.03 -11.74 -1.86
N THR A 83 -9.10 -10.96 -1.95
CA THR A 83 -9.64 -10.42 -3.20
C THR A 83 -8.67 -9.45 -3.90
N LEU A 84 -7.95 -8.61 -3.15
CA LEU A 84 -6.97 -7.69 -3.71
C LEU A 84 -5.77 -8.42 -4.33
N ARG A 85 -5.29 -9.48 -3.67
CA ARG A 85 -4.20 -10.33 -4.17
C ARG A 85 -4.61 -11.14 -5.39
N GLN A 86 -5.82 -11.69 -5.40
CA GLN A 86 -6.32 -12.44 -6.55
C GLN A 86 -6.38 -11.58 -7.82
N LEU A 87 -6.84 -10.33 -7.67
CA LEU A 87 -6.92 -9.39 -8.79
C LEU A 87 -5.59 -8.70 -9.10
N ASN A 88 -4.58 -8.79 -8.22
CA ASN A 88 -3.32 -8.03 -8.32
C ASN A 88 -3.58 -6.54 -8.64
N VAL A 89 -4.44 -5.93 -7.82
CA VAL A 89 -4.89 -4.55 -7.98
C VAL A 89 -3.70 -3.60 -7.80
N ARG A 90 -3.53 -2.68 -8.75
CA ARG A 90 -2.49 -1.64 -8.73
C ARG A 90 -3.05 -0.26 -8.42
N GLY A 91 -4.34 -0.06 -8.67
CA GLY A 91 -5.05 1.17 -8.38
C GLY A 91 -6.53 0.91 -8.14
N TYR A 92 -7.18 1.81 -7.41
CA TYR A 92 -8.61 1.74 -7.19
C TYR A 92 -9.21 3.15 -7.25
N LYS A 93 -10.48 3.23 -7.62
CA LYS A 93 -11.30 4.44 -7.49
C LYS A 93 -12.60 4.06 -6.82
N CYS A 94 -13.02 4.83 -5.82
CA CYS A 94 -14.27 4.59 -5.13
C CYS A 94 -15.35 5.54 -5.66
N SER A 95 -16.58 5.03 -5.68
CA SER A 95 -17.78 5.85 -5.85
C SER A 95 -17.95 6.81 -4.66
N PRO A 96 -18.53 8.01 -4.84
CA PRO A 96 -18.80 8.95 -3.74
C PRO A 96 -19.62 8.37 -2.58
N ASN A 97 -20.43 7.35 -2.86
CA ASN A 97 -21.27 6.66 -1.88
C ASN A 97 -20.61 5.38 -1.30
N LEU A 98 -19.33 5.12 -1.61
CA LEU A 98 -18.56 3.92 -1.21
C LEU A 98 -19.18 2.55 -1.55
N ARG A 99 -20.29 2.51 -2.29
CA ARG A 99 -20.95 1.25 -2.68
C ARG A 99 -20.17 0.47 -3.74
N TYR A 100 -19.58 1.20 -4.67
CA TYR A 100 -18.83 0.62 -5.78
C TYR A 100 -17.36 1.03 -5.70
N VAL A 101 -16.49 0.04 -5.91
CA VAL A 101 -15.05 0.23 -6.04
C VAL A 101 -14.65 -0.26 -7.42
N LEU A 102 -14.07 0.64 -8.22
CA LEU A 102 -13.45 0.30 -9.49
C LEU A 102 -12.01 -0.12 -9.21
N PHE A 103 -11.71 -1.39 -9.45
CA PHE A 103 -10.36 -1.91 -9.41
C PHE A 103 -9.69 -1.81 -10.77
N GLN A 104 -8.44 -1.37 -10.73
CA GLN A 104 -7.55 -1.36 -11.86
C GLN A 104 -6.48 -2.43 -11.66
N HIS A 105 -6.42 -3.38 -12.59
CA HIS A 105 -5.46 -4.48 -12.56
C HIS A 105 -4.85 -4.73 -13.93
N ASN A 106 -3.81 -5.57 -13.94
CA ASN A 106 -3.07 -5.95 -15.15
C ASN A 106 -2.64 -4.73 -15.98
N ILE A 107 -2.00 -3.77 -15.30
CA ILE A 107 -1.50 -2.54 -15.92
C ILE A 107 -0.33 -2.92 -16.83
N LYS A 108 -0.47 -2.65 -18.12
CA LYS A 108 0.59 -2.73 -19.12
C LYS A 108 0.98 -1.31 -19.49
N GLU A 109 2.16 -0.90 -19.04
CA GLU A 109 2.73 0.39 -19.42
C GLU A 109 3.10 0.37 -20.90
N VAL A 110 2.57 1.33 -21.66
CA VAL A 110 2.89 1.52 -23.09
C VAL A 110 3.93 2.65 -23.22
N TYR A 111 3.78 3.71 -22.43
CA TYR A 111 4.70 4.84 -22.32
C TYR A 111 4.76 5.37 -20.88
N ARG A 112 5.70 6.28 -20.60
CA ARG A 112 5.96 6.87 -19.26
C ARG A 112 4.72 7.36 -18.49
N ARG A 113 3.64 7.74 -19.18
CA ARG A 113 2.38 8.20 -18.57
C ARG A 113 1.14 7.52 -19.17
N THR A 114 1.34 6.59 -20.09
CA THR A 114 0.25 5.94 -20.83
C THR A 114 0.32 4.46 -20.54
N PHE A 115 -0.77 3.94 -20.02
CA PHE A 115 -0.89 2.52 -19.68
C PHE A 115 -2.26 2.01 -20.12
N THR A 116 -2.29 0.73 -20.45
CA THR A 116 -3.53 -0.02 -20.64
C THR A 116 -3.79 -0.82 -19.38
N ALA A 117 -5.03 -0.84 -18.90
CA ALA A 117 -5.39 -1.57 -17.71
C ALA A 117 -6.77 -2.22 -17.84
N HIS A 118 -6.95 -3.33 -17.14
CA HIS A 118 -8.25 -3.96 -17.00
C HIS A 118 -8.97 -3.37 -15.79
N TYR A 119 -10.26 -3.09 -15.97
CA TYR A 119 -11.11 -2.52 -14.94
C TYR A 119 -12.16 -3.54 -14.50
N THR A 120 -12.30 -3.72 -13.19
CA THR A 120 -13.31 -4.58 -12.58
C THR A 120 -14.08 -3.79 -11.54
N VAL A 121 -15.40 -3.76 -11.67
CA VAL A 121 -16.27 -3.10 -10.68
C VAL A 121 -16.57 -4.11 -9.59
N TYR A 122 -16.30 -3.72 -8.36
CA TYR A 122 -16.63 -4.46 -7.16
C TYR A 122 -17.77 -3.76 -6.41
N ASP A 123 -18.78 -4.53 -6.04
CA ASP A 123 -19.91 -4.09 -5.23
C ASP A 123 -19.75 -4.66 -3.81
N GLY A 124 -19.48 -3.78 -2.84
CA GLY A 124 -19.26 -4.17 -1.45
C GLY A 124 -20.51 -4.59 -0.69
N GLN A 125 -21.72 -4.43 -1.28
CA GLN A 125 -22.99 -4.73 -0.62
C GLN A 125 -23.50 -6.17 -0.89
N ARG A 126 -22.90 -6.94 -1.80
CA ARG A 126 -23.43 -8.26 -2.19
C ARG A 126 -22.60 -9.44 -1.72
N ASN A 127 -23.03 -10.03 -0.60
CA ASN A 127 -22.58 -11.32 -0.09
C ASN A 127 -23.20 -12.50 -0.88
N TRP A 128 -22.96 -12.60 -2.20
CA TRP A 128 -23.21 -13.83 -2.96
C TRP A 128 -22.50 -13.84 -4.32
N GLU A 129 -22.02 -15.03 -4.68
CA GLU A 129 -21.28 -15.41 -5.90
C GLU A 129 -21.79 -14.76 -7.19
N TRP A 130 -20.87 -14.29 -8.04
CA TRP A 130 -21.18 -13.96 -9.44
C TRP A 130 -20.47 -14.90 -10.40
N GLN A 131 -21.24 -15.80 -10.99
CA GLN A 131 -21.00 -16.24 -12.36
C GLN A 131 -21.70 -15.23 -13.29
N HIS A 132 -20.91 -14.36 -13.93
CA HIS A 132 -21.29 -13.48 -15.04
C HIS A 132 -22.33 -12.38 -14.74
N ALA A 133 -21.93 -11.11 -14.92
CA ALA A 133 -22.89 -10.05 -15.24
C ALA A 133 -22.23 -8.91 -16.03
N ALA A 134 -22.70 -8.74 -17.26
CA ALA A 134 -22.63 -7.50 -18.03
C ALA A 134 -23.69 -6.51 -17.53
N TRP A 135 -23.52 -5.20 -17.76
CA TRP A 135 -24.53 -4.20 -17.40
C TRP A 135 -24.80 -3.20 -18.55
N LEU A 136 -26.10 -2.95 -18.80
CA LEU A 136 -26.68 -2.10 -19.83
C LEU A 136 -27.72 -1.14 -19.19
N GLY A 137 -27.42 0.17 -19.15
CA GLY A 137 -28.33 1.35 -19.05
C GLY A 137 -29.20 1.55 -17.78
N PRO A 138 -29.76 2.76 -17.50
CA PRO A 138 -29.83 3.97 -18.35
C PRO A 138 -29.30 5.29 -17.73
N GLU A 139 -28.89 5.38 -16.46
CA GLU A 139 -28.44 6.63 -15.81
C GLU A 139 -27.13 6.43 -15.00
N GLY A 140 -26.28 5.52 -15.46
CA GLY A 140 -24.91 5.33 -14.98
C GLY A 140 -23.98 5.44 -16.16
N ALA A 141 -23.55 6.65 -16.49
CA ALA A 141 -22.59 6.87 -17.57
C ALA A 141 -21.22 6.31 -17.17
N LEU A 142 -21.02 5.02 -17.40
CA LEU A 142 -19.72 4.39 -17.42
C LEU A 142 -19.11 4.65 -18.81
N LEU A 143 -18.32 5.73 -18.92
CA LEU A 143 -17.44 5.92 -20.07
C LEU A 143 -16.30 4.90 -20.00
N LEU A 144 -16.54 3.69 -20.50
CA LEU A 144 -15.46 2.78 -20.88
C LEU A 144 -14.94 3.23 -22.24
N ALA A 145 -13.88 4.04 -22.23
CA ALA A 145 -13.02 4.17 -23.40
C ALA A 145 -12.19 2.88 -23.50
N ALA A 146 -12.78 1.82 -24.06
CA ALA A 146 -12.03 0.71 -24.59
C ALA A 146 -11.53 1.14 -25.97
N ASP A 147 -10.24 1.43 -26.06
CA ASP A 147 -9.57 1.67 -27.34
C ASP A 147 -9.71 0.43 -28.20
N ASN A 148 -10.47 0.57 -29.29
CA ASN A 148 -10.78 -0.49 -30.24
C ASN A 148 -9.79 -0.34 -31.40
N GLU A 149 -8.58 -0.84 -31.24
CA GLU A 149 -7.72 -1.09 -32.40
C GLU A 149 -7.91 -2.53 -32.89
N ARG A 150 -8.83 -2.66 -33.85
CA ARG A 150 -8.73 -3.68 -34.90
C ARG A 150 -7.58 -3.31 -35.83
N ARG A 151 -6.54 -4.15 -35.88
CA ARG A 151 -6.00 -4.67 -37.14
C ARG A 151 -5.09 -5.87 -36.92
#